data_AF-A0A453AVX1-F1
#
_entry.id   AF-A0A453AVX1-F1
#
_cell.length_a   1.000
_cell.length_b   1.000
_cell.length_c   1.000
_cell.angle_alpha   90.00
_cell.angle_beta   90.00
_cell.angle_gamma   90.00
#
_symmetry.space_group_name_H-M   'P 1'
#
loop_
_entity.id
_entity.type
_entity.pdbx_description
1 polymer ?
#
loop_
_entity_poly.entity_id
_entity_poly.type
_entity_poly.pdbx_seq_one_letter_code
_entity_poly.pdbx_strand_id
1 'polypeptide(L)'
;MFLTDCEGRGKVPCPTCNPGRQYGFYMANQMTQCSVCDGRGSLAQQDESDKVCWMCNGQGVLPCTECGSRGLVTCRTCNGCGSLLTQSIARVRWETLTARKVSATAETATVPDEVFHRAQGVQLCNIQAYQCTPAFFADSYPLNQLSSEVVASRLPVPPSAIVISERHIISVVPVTRVTMSHRKRSFIFYVVGYGRDVFVRNYPSRFCWGLCRCFEWLGN
;
A
#
# COMPACT_ATOMS: atom_id res chain seq x y z
N MET A 1 -10.70 -0.93 -17.01
CA MET A 1 -12.08 -1.44 -17.11
C MET A 1 -12.47 -1.35 -18.57
N PHE A 2 -12.55 -2.48 -19.27
CA PHE A 2 -12.84 -2.49 -20.70
C PHE A 2 -14.30 -2.09 -20.90
N LEU A 3 -14.57 -1.18 -21.85
CA LEU A 3 -15.94 -0.85 -22.28
C LEU A 3 -16.54 -2.08 -22.95
N THR A 4 -17.20 -2.93 -22.18
CA THR A 4 -17.87 -4.14 -22.70
C THR A 4 -19.05 -3.79 -23.61
N ASP A 5 -19.69 -2.64 -23.38
CA ASP A 5 -20.94 -2.31 -24.09
C ASP A 5 -20.73 -1.95 -25.57
N CYS A 6 -19.66 -1.24 -25.90
CA CYS A 6 -19.42 -0.76 -27.27
C CYS A 6 -18.10 -1.24 -27.88
N GLU A 7 -17.32 -2.07 -27.19
CA GLU A 7 -16.04 -2.59 -27.66
C GLU A 7 -15.10 -1.49 -28.20
N GLY A 8 -15.15 -0.33 -27.57
CA GLY A 8 -14.37 0.86 -27.97
C GLY A 8 -14.80 1.55 -29.28
N ARG A 9 -15.95 1.21 -29.85
CA ARG A 9 -16.45 1.79 -31.11
C ARG A 9 -17.26 3.08 -30.94
N GLY A 10 -17.59 3.44 -29.71
CA GLY A 10 -18.41 4.62 -29.41
C GLY A 10 -19.90 4.49 -29.76
N LYS A 11 -20.31 3.40 -30.39
CA LYS A 11 -21.70 3.13 -30.78
C LYS A 11 -22.11 1.73 -30.39
N VAL A 12 -23.40 1.56 -30.11
CA VAL A 12 -24.02 0.27 -29.80
C VAL A 12 -25.25 0.04 -30.69
N PRO A 13 -25.63 -1.21 -30.97
CA PRO A 13 -26.89 -1.52 -31.63
C PRO A 13 -28.08 -0.83 -30.95
N CYS A 14 -28.94 -0.23 -31.77
CA CYS A 14 -30.12 0.47 -31.27
C CYS A 14 -31.01 -0.51 -30.51
N PRO A 15 -31.33 -0.29 -29.23
CA PRO A 15 -32.12 -1.26 -28.45
C PRO A 15 -33.55 -1.41 -28.97
N THR A 16 -34.08 -0.38 -29.66
CA THR A 16 -35.46 -0.37 -30.15
C THR A 16 -35.67 -1.19 -31.42
N CYS A 17 -34.76 -1.11 -32.38
CA CYS A 17 -34.86 -1.84 -33.66
C CYS A 17 -33.86 -2.99 -33.78
N ASN A 18 -32.82 -3.03 -32.93
CA ASN A 18 -31.83 -4.10 -32.88
C ASN A 18 -31.70 -4.68 -31.46
N PRO A 19 -32.80 -5.10 -30.82
CA PRO A 19 -32.77 -5.61 -29.45
C PRO A 19 -31.86 -6.84 -29.35
N GLY A 20 -30.96 -6.84 -28.38
CA GLY A 20 -30.04 -7.95 -28.09
C GLY A 20 -28.99 -8.23 -29.16
N ARG A 21 -28.94 -7.45 -30.25
CA ARG A 21 -27.93 -7.64 -31.29
C ARG A 21 -26.59 -7.09 -30.86
N GLN A 22 -25.52 -7.77 -31.28
CA GLN A 22 -24.16 -7.29 -31.12
C GLN A 22 -23.73 -6.42 -32.31
N TYR A 23 -22.65 -5.67 -32.10
CA TYR A 23 -22.04 -4.89 -33.17
C TYR A 23 -21.61 -5.83 -34.32
N GLY A 24 -21.87 -5.44 -35.58
CA GLY A 24 -21.63 -6.28 -36.76
C GLY A 24 -22.81 -7.16 -37.19
N PHE A 25 -23.78 -7.39 -36.30
CA PHE A 25 -25.01 -8.14 -36.61
C PHE A 25 -26.27 -7.27 -36.60
N TYR A 26 -26.13 -5.96 -36.39
CA TYR A 26 -27.24 -5.03 -36.46
C TYR A 26 -27.75 -4.85 -37.89
N MET A 27 -29.02 -4.52 -38.01
CA MET A 27 -29.70 -4.18 -39.26
C MET A 27 -29.90 -2.68 -39.33
N ALA A 28 -29.33 -2.08 -40.38
CA ALA A 28 -29.62 -0.71 -40.76
C ALA A 28 -30.94 -0.63 -41.55
N ASN A 29 -31.43 0.59 -41.75
CA ASN A 29 -32.65 0.93 -42.49
C ASN A 29 -33.93 0.30 -41.94
N GLN A 30 -33.91 -0.12 -40.67
CA GLN A 30 -35.12 -0.63 -40.03
C GLN A 30 -36.12 0.51 -39.80
N MET A 31 -37.32 0.28 -40.32
CA MET A 31 -38.48 1.16 -40.16
C MET A 31 -39.41 0.54 -39.10
N THR A 32 -40.10 1.39 -38.37
CA THR A 32 -41.14 1.01 -37.40
C THR A 32 -42.52 1.29 -38.00
N GLN A 33 -43.51 0.46 -37.67
CA GLN A 33 -44.89 0.68 -38.09
C GLN A 33 -45.38 2.06 -37.62
N CYS A 34 -46.07 2.78 -38.51
CA CYS A 34 -46.66 4.07 -38.16
C CYS A 34 -47.81 3.83 -37.17
N SER A 35 -47.64 4.31 -35.94
CA SER A 35 -48.66 4.17 -34.88
C SER A 35 -49.94 4.95 -35.17
N VAL A 36 -49.87 5.98 -36.02
CA VAL A 36 -51.01 6.85 -36.34
C VAL A 36 -52.00 6.16 -37.28
N CYS A 37 -51.51 5.40 -38.27
CA CYS A 37 -52.35 4.64 -39.20
C CYS A 37 -52.24 3.12 -39.03
N ASP A 38 -51.60 2.67 -37.95
CA ASP A 38 -51.34 1.26 -37.66
C ASP A 38 -50.80 0.48 -38.88
N GLY A 39 -49.86 1.08 -39.61
CA GLY A 39 -49.26 0.42 -40.79
C GLY A 39 -50.04 0.55 -42.09
N ARG A 40 -51.26 1.06 -42.09
CA ARG A 40 -52.13 1.09 -43.28
C ARG A 40 -51.74 2.12 -44.33
N GLY A 41 -51.08 3.21 -43.91
CA GLY A 41 -50.82 4.34 -44.79
C GLY A 41 -52.02 5.27 -45.01
N SER A 42 -53.23 4.87 -44.62
CA SER A 42 -54.44 5.70 -44.63
C SER A 42 -55.10 5.79 -43.25
N LEU A 43 -55.88 6.85 -43.02
CA LEU A 43 -56.74 7.04 -41.85
C LEU A 43 -58.19 6.87 -42.27
N ALA A 44 -58.86 5.87 -41.71
CA ALA A 44 -60.28 5.63 -41.92
C ALA A 44 -61.11 6.67 -41.13
N GLN A 45 -61.83 7.54 -41.84
CA GLN A 45 -62.90 8.37 -41.26
C GLN A 45 -64.26 7.68 -41.48
N GLN A 46 -65.25 7.99 -40.62
CA GLN A 46 -66.62 7.47 -40.71
C GLN A 46 -67.36 7.88 -42.00
N ASP A 47 -66.87 8.87 -42.75
CA ASP A 47 -67.49 9.41 -43.97
C ASP A 47 -66.70 9.06 -45.26
N GLU A 48 -66.40 7.76 -45.43
CA GLU A 48 -66.06 7.06 -46.70
C GLU A 48 -64.89 7.56 -47.58
N SER A 49 -64.09 8.54 -47.15
CA SER A 49 -62.83 8.90 -47.83
C SER A 49 -61.60 8.57 -46.97
N ASP A 50 -60.88 7.52 -47.38
CA ASP A 50 -59.57 7.17 -46.82
C ASP A 50 -58.58 8.30 -47.11
N LYS A 51 -58.21 9.06 -46.08
CA LYS A 51 -57.20 10.11 -46.20
C LYS A 51 -55.81 9.51 -46.04
N VAL A 52 -54.89 9.92 -46.91
CA VAL A 52 -53.47 9.57 -46.78
C VAL A 52 -52.99 9.99 -45.40
N CYS A 53 -52.35 9.07 -44.66
CA CYS A 53 -51.80 9.36 -43.36
C CYS A 53 -50.69 10.40 -43.50
N TRP A 54 -50.90 11.59 -42.95
CA TRP A 54 -49.96 12.70 -42.99
C TRP A 54 -48.66 12.42 -42.24
N MET A 55 -48.69 11.51 -41.26
CA MET A 55 -47.51 11.22 -40.46
C MET A 55 -46.47 10.40 -41.23
N CYS A 56 -46.92 9.39 -41.98
CA CYS A 56 -46.05 8.53 -42.79
C CYS A 56 -46.13 8.80 -44.30
N ASN A 57 -46.86 9.85 -44.71
CA ASN A 57 -47.11 10.18 -46.11
C ASN A 57 -47.54 8.98 -46.96
N GLY A 58 -48.44 8.15 -46.43
CA GLY A 58 -48.94 6.96 -47.13
C GLY A 58 -48.06 5.71 -47.04
N GLN A 59 -46.85 5.79 -46.47
CA GLN A 59 -45.94 4.64 -46.46
C GLN A 59 -46.29 3.56 -45.42
N GLY A 60 -47.11 3.88 -44.43
CA GLY A 60 -47.45 2.98 -43.33
C GLY A 60 -46.30 2.75 -42.32
N VAL A 61 -45.09 3.21 -42.61
CA VAL A 61 -43.91 3.04 -41.77
C VAL A 61 -43.19 4.36 -41.53
N LEU A 62 -42.44 4.43 -40.45
CA LEU A 62 -41.64 5.59 -40.02
C LEU A 62 -40.21 5.14 -39.70
N PRO A 63 -39.20 6.01 -39.83
CA PRO A 63 -37.87 5.68 -39.38
C PRO A 63 -37.85 5.41 -37.87
N CYS A 64 -36.98 4.50 -37.43
CA CYS A 64 -36.84 4.21 -36.00
C CYS A 64 -36.54 5.50 -35.22
N THR A 65 -37.34 5.81 -34.22
CA THR A 65 -37.29 7.08 -33.48
C THR A 65 -35.97 7.29 -32.71
N GLU A 66 -35.35 6.21 -32.25
CA GLU A 66 -34.10 6.27 -31.48
C GLU A 66 -32.84 6.44 -32.35
N CYS A 67 -32.80 5.82 -33.53
CA CYS A 67 -31.59 5.80 -34.36
C CYS A 67 -31.76 6.45 -35.75
N GLY A 68 -32.95 6.93 -36.09
CA GLY A 68 -33.28 7.44 -37.42
C GLY A 68 -33.02 6.40 -38.51
N SER A 69 -33.37 5.14 -38.24
CA SER A 69 -33.08 3.97 -39.08
C SER A 69 -31.59 3.63 -39.30
N ARG A 70 -30.64 4.25 -38.61
CA ARG A 70 -29.21 3.90 -38.72
C ARG A 70 -28.84 2.56 -38.09
N GLY A 71 -29.69 2.03 -37.21
CA GLY A 71 -29.47 0.76 -36.51
C GLY A 71 -28.46 0.81 -35.35
N LEU A 72 -27.79 1.95 -35.15
CA LEU A 72 -26.84 2.19 -34.07
C LEU A 72 -27.18 3.49 -33.32
N VAL A 73 -26.90 3.51 -32.02
CA VAL A 73 -27.00 4.71 -31.18
C VAL A 73 -25.65 4.98 -30.50
N THR A 74 -25.43 6.21 -30.07
CA THR A 74 -24.22 6.59 -29.33
C THR A 74 -24.15 5.81 -28.02
N CYS A 75 -22.99 5.21 -27.73
CA CYS A 75 -22.75 4.55 -26.46
C CYS A 75 -22.77 5.59 -25.35
N ARG A 76 -23.73 5.46 -24.42
CA ARG A 76 -23.86 6.37 -23.27
C ARG A 76 -22.69 6.21 -22.29
N THR A 77 -22.13 5.01 -22.18
CA THR A 77 -21.03 4.71 -21.25
C THR A 77 -19.77 5.52 -21.60
N CYS A 78 -19.43 5.65 -22.89
CA CYS A 78 -18.27 6.43 -23.33
C CYS A 78 -18.62 7.74 -24.05
N ASN A 79 -19.89 8.14 -24.06
CA ASN A 79 -20.40 9.30 -24.81
C ASN A 79 -19.90 9.38 -26.27
N GLY A 80 -19.75 8.24 -26.93
CA GLY A 80 -19.26 8.19 -28.31
C GLY A 80 -17.75 8.21 -28.48
N CYS A 81 -16.97 8.44 -27.41
CA CYS A 81 -15.51 8.53 -27.49
C CYS A 81 -14.82 7.19 -27.75
N GLY A 82 -15.52 6.06 -27.57
CA GLY A 82 -14.94 4.72 -27.74
C GLY A 82 -13.85 4.38 -26.71
N SER A 83 -13.64 5.23 -25.71
CA SER A 83 -12.66 5.04 -24.66
C SER A 83 -13.17 5.68 -23.38
N LEU A 84 -12.71 5.14 -22.25
CA LEU A 84 -12.90 5.73 -20.93
C LEU A 84 -11.53 6.09 -20.38
N LEU A 85 -11.44 7.27 -19.76
CA LEU A 85 -10.25 7.67 -19.05
C LEU A 85 -10.27 6.99 -17.68
N THR A 86 -9.49 5.92 -17.52
CA THR A 86 -9.37 5.21 -16.24
C THR A 86 -8.11 5.66 -15.51
N GLN A 87 -8.24 6.02 -14.23
CA GLN A 87 -7.11 6.31 -13.37
C GLN A 87 -6.84 5.14 -12.44
N SER A 88 -5.61 4.63 -12.45
CA SER A 88 -5.12 3.65 -11.48
C SER A 88 -4.09 4.33 -10.58
N ILE A 89 -4.33 4.34 -9.26
CA ILE A 89 -3.42 4.94 -8.28
C ILE A 89 -2.85 3.82 -7.41
N ALA A 90 -1.53 3.63 -7.45
CA ALA A 90 -0.83 2.78 -6.50
C ALA A 90 -0.32 3.62 -5.33
N ARG A 91 -0.59 3.21 -4.09
CA ARG A 91 -0.03 3.82 -2.88
C ARG A 91 1.07 2.93 -2.33
N VAL A 92 2.32 3.37 -2.47
CA VAL A 92 3.49 2.66 -1.96
C VAL A 92 3.84 3.19 -0.58
N ARG A 93 4.12 2.30 0.37
CA ARG A 93 4.64 2.62 1.70
C ARG A 93 5.94 1.86 1.91
N TRP A 94 6.88 2.50 2.59
CA TRP A 94 8.17 1.93 2.95
C TRP A 94 8.22 1.77 4.46
N GLU A 95 8.56 0.57 4.92
CA GLU A 95 8.64 0.23 6.34
C GLU A 95 9.91 -0.59 6.60
N THR A 96 10.52 -0.38 7.76
CA THR A 96 11.71 -1.13 8.19
C THR A 96 11.36 -2.00 9.38
N LEU A 97 11.28 -3.31 9.14
CA LEU A 97 11.11 -4.31 10.19
C LEU A 97 12.46 -4.51 10.90
N THR A 98 12.47 -4.34 12.22
CA THR A 98 13.71 -4.37 13.01
C THR A 98 13.62 -5.44 14.09
N ALA A 99 14.57 -6.39 14.08
CA ALA A 99 14.82 -7.32 15.16
C ALA A 99 16.19 -6.99 15.79
N ARG A 100 16.26 -6.96 17.12
CA ARG A 100 17.49 -6.68 17.87
C ARG A 100 17.64 -7.66 19.02
N LYS A 101 18.88 -8.02 19.34
CA LYS A 101 19.22 -8.83 20.50
C LYS A 101 20.50 -8.31 21.14
N VAL A 102 20.54 -8.32 22.46
CA VAL A 102 21.73 -7.99 23.24
C VAL A 102 22.28 -9.27 23.84
N SER A 103 23.58 -9.51 23.67
CA SER A 103 24.31 -10.55 24.39
C SER A 103 25.15 -9.86 25.47
N ALA A 104 24.60 -9.77 26.68
CA ALA A 104 25.27 -9.20 27.84
C ALA A 104 25.95 -10.30 28.67
N THR A 105 27.11 -10.01 29.24
CA THR A 105 27.75 -10.90 30.23
C THR A 105 26.97 -10.86 31.55
N ALA A 106 27.10 -11.89 32.38
CA ALA A 106 26.44 -11.96 33.69
C ALA A 106 26.68 -10.70 34.56
N GLU A 107 27.86 -10.08 34.45
CA GLU A 107 28.24 -8.87 35.19
C GLU A 107 27.52 -7.60 34.73
N THR A 108 27.04 -7.61 33.48
CA THR A 108 26.35 -6.51 32.80
C THR A 108 24.86 -6.77 32.63
N ALA A 109 24.35 -7.93 33.04
CA ALA A 109 22.94 -8.30 32.96
C ALA A 109 21.99 -7.38 33.75
N THR A 110 22.52 -6.52 34.63
CA THR A 110 21.73 -5.50 35.33
C THR A 110 21.48 -4.25 34.50
N VAL A 111 22.21 -4.06 33.40
CA VAL A 111 22.03 -2.97 32.45
C VAL A 111 20.93 -3.37 31.46
N PRO A 112 19.85 -2.60 31.30
CA PRO A 112 18.77 -2.92 30.36
C PRO A 112 19.22 -2.86 28.90
N ASP A 113 18.64 -3.71 28.05
CA ASP A 113 18.85 -3.76 26.59
C ASP A 113 18.64 -2.40 25.91
N GLU A 114 17.65 -1.63 26.38
CA GLU A 114 17.37 -0.24 25.96
C GLU A 114 18.60 0.68 26.05
N VAL A 115 19.49 0.46 27.02
CA VAL A 115 20.74 1.21 27.17
C VAL A 115 21.73 0.79 26.08
N PHE A 116 21.84 -0.50 25.80
CA PHE A 116 22.70 -1.03 24.74
C PHE A 116 22.22 -0.64 23.34
N HIS A 117 20.92 -0.56 23.11
CA HIS A 117 20.35 -0.18 21.81
C HIS A 117 20.66 1.27 21.40
N ARG A 118 20.87 2.17 22.37
CA ARG A 118 21.23 3.57 22.12
C ARG A 118 22.72 3.86 22.24
N ALA A 119 23.45 3.02 22.97
CA ALA A 119 24.86 3.24 23.26
C ALA A 119 25.73 3.10 22.01
N GLN A 120 26.76 3.94 21.92
CA GLN A 120 27.71 3.90 20.82
C GLN A 120 28.74 2.79 21.03
N GLY A 121 28.93 1.92 20.04
CA GLY A 121 29.90 0.82 20.07
C GLY A 121 30.79 0.78 18.83
N VAL A 122 31.64 -0.25 18.73
CA VAL A 122 32.36 -0.57 17.47
C VAL A 122 31.51 -1.53 16.67
N GLN A 123 31.28 -1.21 15.40
CA GLN A 123 30.63 -2.12 14.48
C GLN A 123 31.63 -3.17 13.98
N LEU A 124 31.34 -4.45 14.24
CA LEU A 124 32.14 -5.57 13.75
C LEU A 124 31.66 -6.09 12.39
N CYS A 125 30.36 -5.94 12.11
CA CYS A 125 29.76 -6.40 10.86
C CYS A 125 28.67 -5.41 10.42
N ASN A 126 28.62 -5.18 9.10
CA ASN A 126 27.63 -4.35 8.44
C ASN A 126 27.42 -4.87 7.01
N ILE A 127 26.64 -5.95 6.91
CA ILE A 127 26.33 -6.54 5.61
C ILE A 127 24.95 -6.11 5.15
N GLN A 128 24.83 -5.89 3.85
CA GLN A 128 23.58 -5.55 3.20
C GLN A 128 23.37 -6.51 2.02
N ALA A 129 22.18 -7.10 1.96
CA ALA A 129 21.82 -8.05 0.91
C ALA A 129 20.30 -8.02 0.69
N TYR A 130 19.79 -8.73 -0.31
CA TYR A 130 18.34 -8.98 -0.41
C TYR A 130 17.83 -9.76 0.81
N GLN A 131 18.58 -10.78 1.20
CA GLN A 131 18.38 -11.55 2.42
C GLN A 131 19.74 -11.85 3.04
N CYS A 132 19.97 -11.40 4.27
CA CYS A 132 21.26 -11.61 4.94
C CYS A 132 21.39 -13.07 5.42
N THR A 133 22.61 -13.53 5.60
CA THR A 133 22.89 -14.78 6.34
C THR A 133 23.60 -14.44 7.64
N PRO A 134 23.64 -15.36 8.63
CA PRO A 134 24.41 -15.14 9.83
C PRO A 134 25.88 -14.86 9.49
N ALA A 135 26.40 -13.75 9.99
CA ALA A 135 27.82 -13.43 9.93
C ALA A 135 28.66 -14.48 10.70
N PHE A 136 29.85 -14.75 10.19
CA PHE A 136 30.82 -15.68 10.76
C PHE A 136 32.04 -14.92 11.33
N PHE A 137 32.40 -15.26 12.56
CA PHE A 137 33.55 -14.77 13.31
C PHE A 137 34.39 -15.99 13.73
N ALA A 138 35.57 -16.14 13.14
CA ALA A 138 36.43 -17.31 13.36
C ALA A 138 36.76 -17.53 14.85
N ASP A 139 37.00 -16.42 15.57
CA ASP A 139 37.48 -16.46 16.96
C ASP A 139 36.38 -16.22 18.00
N SER A 140 35.10 -16.28 17.59
CA SER A 140 34.00 -15.98 18.52
C SER A 140 32.71 -16.76 18.25
N TYR A 141 32.59 -17.90 18.93
CA TYR A 141 31.34 -18.65 18.99
C TYR A 141 30.15 -17.83 19.51
N PRO A 142 30.27 -17.01 20.58
CA PRO A 142 29.14 -16.20 21.06
C PRO A 142 28.62 -15.21 20.00
N LEU A 143 29.50 -14.61 19.20
CA LEU A 143 29.08 -13.73 18.11
C LEU A 143 28.38 -14.49 16.98
N ASN A 144 28.85 -15.69 16.63
CA ASN A 144 28.20 -16.55 15.64
C ASN A 144 26.80 -16.98 16.09
N GLN A 145 26.66 -17.34 17.36
CA GLN A 145 25.38 -17.72 17.94
C GLN A 145 24.42 -16.52 17.96
N LEU A 146 24.86 -15.36 18.48
CA LEU A 146 24.06 -14.13 18.50
C LEU A 146 23.60 -13.73 17.09
N SER A 147 24.52 -13.78 16.12
CA SER A 147 24.26 -13.52 14.71
C SER A 147 23.16 -14.44 14.17
N SER A 148 23.25 -15.74 14.44
CA SER A 148 22.26 -16.73 14.00
C SER A 148 20.89 -16.51 14.65
N GLU A 149 20.86 -16.21 15.94
CA GLU A 149 19.62 -15.97 16.68
C GLU A 149 18.88 -14.71 16.20
N VAL A 150 19.61 -13.61 15.93
CA VAL A 150 19.02 -12.37 15.39
C VAL A 150 18.42 -12.63 14.01
N VAL A 151 19.15 -13.34 13.15
CA VAL A 151 18.71 -13.72 11.80
C VAL A 151 17.49 -14.66 11.83
N ALA A 152 17.41 -15.54 12.84
CA ALA A 152 16.24 -16.41 13.05
C ALA A 152 15.04 -15.64 13.62
N SER A 153 15.27 -14.55 14.36
CA SER A 153 14.23 -13.69 14.94
C SER A 153 13.61 -12.68 13.96
N ARG A 154 13.80 -12.88 12.65
CA ARG A 154 13.19 -12.04 11.61
C ARG A 154 11.69 -11.91 11.79
N LEU A 155 11.22 -10.67 11.67
CA LEU A 155 9.79 -10.39 11.67
C LEU A 155 9.17 -10.85 10.34
N PRO A 156 7.96 -11.43 10.37
CA PRO A 156 7.28 -11.87 9.16
C PRO A 156 6.91 -10.68 8.28
N VAL A 157 7.11 -10.83 6.97
CA VAL A 157 6.74 -9.82 5.98
C VAL A 157 5.27 -10.03 5.58
N PRO A 158 4.42 -8.99 5.62
CA PRO A 158 3.03 -9.11 5.19
C PRO A 158 2.91 -9.60 3.73
N PRO A 159 1.88 -10.41 3.38
CA PRO A 159 1.71 -10.91 2.01
C PRO A 159 1.54 -9.82 0.93
N SER A 160 1.15 -8.60 1.34
CA SER A 160 1.00 -7.43 0.48
C SER A 160 2.29 -6.63 0.28
N ALA A 161 3.40 -7.06 0.87
CA ALA A 161 4.68 -6.38 0.83
C ALA A 161 5.78 -7.30 0.27
N ILE A 162 6.86 -6.68 -0.19
CA ILE A 162 8.07 -7.39 -0.65
C ILE A 162 9.27 -6.89 0.13
N VAL A 163 10.26 -7.77 0.35
CA VAL A 163 11.56 -7.37 0.89
C VAL A 163 12.36 -6.71 -0.22
N ILE A 164 12.99 -5.59 0.08
CA ILE A 164 13.78 -4.83 -0.89
C ILE A 164 15.27 -4.91 -0.53
N SER A 165 15.57 -4.88 0.76
CA SER A 165 16.91 -5.11 1.28
C SER A 165 16.83 -5.45 2.76
N GLU A 166 17.70 -6.34 3.20
CA GLU A 166 18.03 -6.57 4.59
C GLU A 166 19.42 -5.99 4.91
N ARG A 167 19.58 -5.55 6.16
CA ARG A 167 20.86 -5.11 6.71
C ARG A 167 21.10 -5.81 8.04
N HIS A 168 22.21 -6.52 8.16
CA HIS A 168 22.61 -7.21 9.39
C HIS A 168 23.81 -6.50 10.00
N ILE A 169 23.64 -6.03 11.23
CA ILE A 169 24.64 -5.25 11.96
C ILE A 169 24.97 -5.96 13.26
N ILE A 170 26.26 -6.16 13.51
CA ILE A 170 26.77 -6.61 14.80
C ILE A 170 27.73 -5.56 15.32
N SER A 171 27.48 -5.12 16.55
CA SER A 171 28.30 -4.12 17.22
C SER A 171 28.65 -4.58 18.63
N VAL A 172 29.83 -4.17 19.10
CA VAL A 172 30.28 -4.39 20.47
C VAL A 172 30.25 -3.05 21.19
N VAL A 173 29.52 -3.01 22.31
CA VAL A 173 29.39 -1.83 23.16
C VAL A 173 30.25 -2.06 24.41
N PRO A 174 31.33 -1.29 24.64
CA PRO A 174 32.13 -1.43 25.84
C PRO A 174 31.30 -1.07 27.08
N VAL A 175 31.51 -1.78 28.19
CA VAL A 175 30.87 -1.48 29.46
C VAL A 175 31.93 -1.41 30.55
N THR A 176 31.95 -0.30 31.28
CA THR A 176 32.79 -0.14 32.47
C THR A 176 31.90 -0.14 33.71
N ARG A 177 32.05 -1.16 34.54
CA ARG A 177 31.42 -1.21 35.86
C ARG A 177 32.26 -0.44 36.85
N VAL A 178 31.68 0.60 37.46
CA VAL A 178 32.36 1.43 38.46
C VAL A 178 31.74 1.15 39.82
N THR A 179 32.58 0.72 40.76
CA THR A 179 32.19 0.62 42.18
C THR A 179 32.69 1.87 42.88
N MET A 180 31.77 2.74 43.28
CA MET A 180 32.09 3.94 44.03
C MET A 180 31.93 3.68 45.51
N SER A 181 32.94 4.01 46.30
CA SER A 181 32.90 3.99 47.76
C SER A 181 33.09 5.40 48.29
N HIS A 182 32.16 5.85 49.14
CA HIS A 182 32.28 7.12 49.85
C HIS A 182 31.75 6.98 51.28
N ARG A 183 32.61 7.28 52.26
CA ARG A 183 32.38 6.98 53.68
C ARG A 183 32.06 5.47 53.85
N LYS A 184 31.04 5.12 54.65
CA LYS A 184 30.57 3.73 54.87
C LYS A 184 29.50 3.27 53.85
N ARG A 185 29.40 3.90 52.68
CA ARG A 185 28.43 3.56 51.63
C ARG A 185 29.15 3.25 50.33
N SER A 186 28.67 2.24 49.61
CA SER A 186 29.09 1.94 48.26
C SER A 186 27.89 1.81 47.34
N PHE A 187 28.09 2.15 46.07
CA PHE A 187 27.11 1.90 45.01
C PHE A 187 27.83 1.61 43.70
N ILE A 188 27.09 1.02 42.77
CA ILE A 188 27.60 0.62 41.46
C ILE A 188 26.86 1.41 40.39
N PHE A 189 27.61 1.88 39.40
CA PHE A 189 27.07 2.39 38.16
C PHE A 189 27.88 1.85 36.97
N TYR A 190 27.31 1.99 35.79
CA TYR A 190 27.88 1.50 34.55
C TYR A 190 28.05 2.67 33.59
N VAL A 191 29.23 2.76 32.97
CA VAL A 191 29.47 3.60 31.80
C VAL A 191 29.37 2.70 30.58
N VAL A 192 28.45 3.00 29.67
CA VAL A 192 28.06 2.15 28.55
C VAL A 192 28.35 2.86 27.24
N GLY A 193 29.11 2.19 26.38
CA GLY A 193 29.48 2.70 25.07
C GLY A 193 30.52 3.81 25.08
N TYR A 194 30.98 4.17 23.89
CA TYR A 194 31.92 5.28 23.68
C TYR A 194 31.29 6.65 23.89
N GLY A 195 29.97 6.74 23.80
CA GLY A 195 29.19 7.93 24.17
C GLY A 195 29.20 8.20 25.69
N ARG A 196 29.76 7.29 26.50
CA ARG A 196 29.84 7.38 27.96
C ARG A 196 28.47 7.50 28.64
N ASP A 197 27.47 6.77 28.14
CA ASP A 197 26.13 6.77 28.75
C ASP A 197 26.21 6.17 30.16
N VAL A 198 25.67 6.88 31.15
CA VAL A 198 25.73 6.44 32.56
C VAL A 198 24.42 5.77 32.95
N PHE A 199 24.50 4.49 33.33
CA PHE A 199 23.39 3.74 33.92
C PHE A 199 23.64 3.50 35.41
N VAL A 200 22.72 3.99 36.26
CA VAL A 200 22.74 3.78 37.71
C VAL A 200 21.41 3.18 38.15
N ARG A 201 21.44 2.00 38.78
CA ARG A 201 20.21 1.36 39.27
C ARG A 201 19.67 1.99 40.55
N ASN A 202 20.54 2.16 41.54
CA ASN A 202 20.18 2.64 42.87
C ASN A 202 21.09 3.82 43.26
N TYR A 203 20.73 5.03 42.82
CA TYR A 203 21.54 6.21 43.14
C TYR A 203 21.48 6.50 44.65
N PRO A 204 22.63 6.76 45.33
CA PRO A 204 22.67 6.84 46.80
C PRO A 204 22.01 8.08 47.41
N SER A 205 21.82 9.14 46.63
CA SER A 205 21.19 10.38 47.11
C SER A 205 19.74 10.46 46.65
N ARG A 206 18.82 10.76 47.58
CA ARG A 206 17.38 10.90 47.28
C ARG A 206 16.99 12.28 46.78
N PHE A 207 17.90 13.26 46.83
CA PHE A 207 17.63 14.67 46.53
C PHE A 207 18.82 15.27 45.78
N CYS A 208 18.72 15.34 44.45
CA CYS A 208 19.61 16.16 43.62
C CYS A 208 18.74 16.94 42.63
N TRP A 209 18.23 18.10 43.07
CA TRP A 209 17.44 19.05 42.28
C TRP A 209 18.32 19.83 41.28
N GLY A 210 19.13 19.13 40.49
CA GLY A 210 20.02 19.75 39.48
C GLY A 210 21.14 20.67 40.03
N LEU A 211 21.24 20.86 41.35
CA LEU A 211 22.19 21.79 42.00
C LEU A 211 23.28 21.08 42.84
N CYS A 212 23.36 19.75 42.79
CA CYS A 212 24.34 18.99 43.56
C CYS A 212 25.64 18.78 42.76
N ARG A 213 26.79 19.08 43.37
CA ARG A 213 28.16 18.83 42.84
C ARG A 213 28.52 17.36 42.61
N CYS A 214 27.57 16.43 42.72
CA CYS A 214 27.80 15.00 42.52
C CYS A 214 28.14 14.64 41.06
N PHE A 215 27.92 15.56 40.11
CA PHE A 215 28.26 15.41 38.70
C PHE A 215 29.42 16.31 38.23
N GLU A 216 30.02 17.16 39.08
CA GLU A 216 31.17 18.01 38.70
C GLU A 216 32.39 17.18 38.24
N TRP A 217 32.44 15.87 38.53
CA TRP A 217 33.55 14.98 38.18
C TRP A 217 33.37 14.22 36.86
N LEU A 218 32.20 14.30 36.22
CA LEU A 218 31.93 13.67 34.92
C LEU A 218 32.23 14.61 33.73
N GLY A 219 32.58 15.87 34.01
CA GLY A 219 33.08 16.84 33.05
C GLY A 219 34.53 17.18 33.32
N ASN A 220 35.45 16.31 32.86
CA ASN A 220 36.80 16.66 32.43
C ASN A 220 37.33 15.54 31.51
#